data_AF-I0HZ15-F1
#
_entry.id   AF-I0HZ15-F1
#
_cell.length_a   1.000
_cell.length_b   1.000
_cell.length_c   1.000
_cell.angle_alpha   90.00
_cell.angle_beta   90.00
_cell.angle_gamma   90.00
#
_symmetry.space_group_name_H-M   'P 1'
#
loop_
_entity.id
_entity.type
_entity.pdbx_description
1 polymer ?
#
loop_
_entity_poly.entity_id
_entity_poly.type
_entity_poly.pdbx_seq_one_letter_code
_entity_poly.pdbx_strand_id
1 'polypeptide(L)'
;MLYTQALVANVDVLIWFMLYDPHPSYPFRNGLVTAVTDTEPRPRPKPSFVAYQTAVSKLAGARYVRTLTHGETGDPDLLAYSFVDRNNKEMIVAWLGPIGREDVKPLRLTGVSATVTDIYGASRTIGNSNGILTIPIGAQPAYIYINR
;
A
#
# COMPACT_ATOMS: atom_id res chain seq x y z
N MET A 1 0.17 -1.91 4.09
CA MET A 1 0.90 -1.70 5.36
C MET A 1 1.39 -3.03 5.91
N LEU A 2 0.53 -3.91 6.45
CA LEU A 2 0.98 -5.20 7.02
C LEU A 2 1.70 -6.10 6.01
N TYR A 3 1.22 -6.18 4.75
CA TYR A 3 1.91 -6.98 3.74
C TYR A 3 3.31 -6.45 3.41
N THR A 4 3.44 -5.12 3.27
CA THR A 4 4.75 -4.46 3.14
C THR A 4 5.65 -4.78 4.32
N GLN A 5 5.14 -4.66 5.55
CA GLN A 5 5.90 -4.93 6.77
C GLN A 5 6.34 -6.40 6.89
N ALA A 6 5.49 -7.34 6.49
CA ALA A 6 5.84 -8.76 6.44
C ALA A 6 7.02 -9.02 5.47
N LEU A 7 7.01 -8.40 4.28
CA LEU A 7 8.12 -8.50 3.33
C LEU A 7 9.41 -7.86 3.87
N VAL A 8 9.31 -6.71 4.53
CA VAL A 8 10.47 -6.02 5.14
C VAL A 8 11.06 -6.86 6.28
N ALA A 9 10.21 -7.49 7.07
CA ALA A 9 10.61 -8.35 8.19
C ALA A 9 11.03 -9.77 7.73
N ASN A 10 11.05 -10.04 6.43
CA ASN A 10 11.35 -11.36 5.86
C ASN A 10 10.48 -12.49 6.46
N VAL A 11 9.17 -12.20 6.60
CA VAL A 11 8.18 -13.19 7.01
C VAL A 11 7.80 -14.05 5.80
N ASP A 12 7.99 -15.37 5.90
CA ASP A 12 7.76 -16.30 4.79
C ASP A 12 6.29 -16.34 4.34
N VAL A 13 5.36 -16.25 5.29
CA VAL A 13 3.92 -16.36 5.02
C VAL A 13 3.14 -15.35 5.86
N LEU A 14 2.37 -14.50 5.18
CA LEU A 14 1.35 -13.65 5.80
C LEU A 14 -0.04 -14.08 5.33
N ILE A 15 -0.93 -14.38 6.27
CA ILE A 15 -2.31 -14.77 5.98
C ILE A 15 -3.25 -13.69 6.48
N TRP A 16 -4.15 -13.23 5.61
CA TRP A 16 -5.26 -12.40 6.04
C TRP A 16 -6.31 -13.26 6.74
N PHE A 17 -6.65 -12.90 7.98
CA PHE A 17 -7.78 -13.48 8.70
C PHE A 17 -8.97 -12.52 8.59
N MET A 18 -9.98 -12.78 7.76
CA MET A 18 -10.26 -14.01 6.99
C MET A 18 -10.95 -13.67 5.65
N LEU A 19 -11.19 -14.66 4.79
CA LEU A 19 -11.81 -14.40 3.49
C LEU A 19 -13.25 -13.87 3.65
N TYR A 20 -14.11 -14.58 4.37
CA TYR A 20 -15.52 -14.22 4.59
C TYR A 20 -15.73 -13.50 5.90
N ASP A 21 -16.70 -12.59 5.97
CA ASP A 21 -17.15 -12.11 7.28
C ASP A 21 -17.65 -13.29 8.12
N PRO A 22 -17.28 -13.32 9.41
CA PRO A 22 -17.70 -14.39 10.30
C PRO A 22 -19.18 -14.25 10.70
N HIS A 23 -19.69 -15.28 11.37
CA HIS A 23 -21.05 -15.31 11.92
C HIS A 23 -21.36 -14.06 12.76
N PRO A 24 -22.61 -13.54 12.79
CA PRO A 24 -22.96 -12.33 13.51
C PRO A 24 -22.61 -12.26 15.00
N SER A 25 -22.41 -13.42 15.65
CA SER A 25 -21.97 -13.48 17.05
C SER A 25 -20.50 -13.11 17.26
N TYR A 26 -19.69 -13.05 16.19
CA TYR A 26 -18.30 -12.60 16.28
C TYR A 26 -18.25 -11.07 16.16
N PRO A 27 -17.52 -10.38 17.05
CA PRO A 27 -17.63 -8.92 17.23
C PRO A 27 -17.08 -8.10 16.06
N PHE A 28 -16.26 -8.69 15.17
CA PHE A 28 -15.63 -7.96 14.07
C PHE A 28 -16.04 -8.45 12.70
N ARG A 29 -16.02 -7.56 11.71
CA ARG A 29 -16.28 -7.89 10.30
C ARG A 29 -14.95 -7.87 9.54
N ASN A 30 -14.09 -8.84 9.84
CA ASN A 30 -12.71 -8.91 9.33
C ASN A 30 -12.60 -9.55 7.92
N GLY A 31 -13.73 -9.97 7.34
CA GLY A 31 -13.79 -10.56 6.02
C GLY A 31 -13.27 -9.61 4.94
N LEU A 32 -12.63 -10.16 3.91
CA LEU A 32 -12.47 -9.46 2.64
C LEU A 32 -13.80 -9.39 1.88
N VAL A 33 -14.65 -10.40 2.02
CA VAL A 33 -16.00 -10.44 1.43
C VAL A 33 -17.06 -10.59 2.52
N THR A 34 -18.30 -10.22 2.21
CA THR A 34 -19.44 -10.42 3.14
C THR A 34 -19.70 -11.90 3.41
N ALA A 35 -20.37 -12.18 4.53
CA ALA A 35 -20.79 -13.53 4.90
C ALA A 35 -21.82 -14.07 3.88
N VAL A 36 -21.82 -15.39 3.70
CA VAL A 36 -22.87 -16.10 2.96
C VAL A 36 -23.99 -16.44 3.94
N THR A 37 -25.22 -16.11 3.58
CA THR A 37 -26.43 -16.42 4.37
C THR A 37 -27.51 -17.00 3.47
N ASP A 38 -28.57 -17.56 4.04
CA ASP A 38 -29.71 -18.08 3.28
C ASP A 38 -30.38 -16.99 2.42
N THR A 39 -30.42 -15.75 2.92
CA THR A 39 -30.96 -14.58 2.23
C THR A 39 -29.96 -13.89 1.30
N GLU A 40 -28.67 -14.14 1.50
CA GLU A 40 -27.58 -13.57 0.71
C GLU A 40 -26.55 -14.66 0.37
N PRO A 41 -26.87 -15.52 -0.61
CA PRO A 41 -26.06 -16.70 -0.92
C PRO A 41 -24.77 -16.36 -1.68
N ARG A 42 -24.59 -15.10 -2.09
CA ARG A 42 -23.44 -14.63 -2.85
C ARG A 42 -22.64 -13.63 -2.02
N PRO A 43 -21.36 -13.92 -1.71
CA PRO A 43 -20.51 -12.99 -1.00
C PRO A 43 -20.23 -11.76 -1.87
N ARG A 44 -20.24 -10.57 -1.27
CA ARG A 44 -19.90 -9.30 -1.94
C ARG A 44 -18.52 -8.85 -1.51
N PRO A 45 -17.67 -8.37 -2.44
CA PRO A 45 -16.38 -7.81 -2.08
C PRO A 45 -16.55 -6.54 -1.24
N LYS A 46 -15.77 -6.44 -0.15
CA LYS A 46 -15.66 -5.22 0.66
C LYS A 46 -14.51 -4.36 0.15
N PRO A 47 -14.42 -3.08 0.56
CA PRO A 47 -13.27 -2.24 0.18
C PRO A 47 -11.91 -2.86 0.53
N SER A 48 -11.83 -3.63 1.62
CA SER A 48 -10.64 -4.40 2.00
C SER A 48 -10.22 -5.45 0.97
N PHE A 49 -11.17 -6.06 0.24
CA PHE A 49 -10.86 -6.99 -0.86
C PHE A 49 -10.11 -6.29 -1.98
N VAL A 50 -10.59 -5.13 -2.41
CA VAL A 50 -9.94 -4.35 -3.47
C VAL A 50 -8.55 -3.89 -3.01
N ALA A 51 -8.44 -3.39 -1.78
CA ALA A 51 -7.15 -3.00 -1.21
C ALA A 51 -6.16 -4.18 -1.13
N TYR A 52 -6.63 -5.37 -0.75
CA TYR A 52 -5.85 -6.59 -0.73
C TYR A 52 -5.39 -6.99 -2.14
N GLN A 53 -6.29 -6.98 -3.13
CA GLN A 53 -5.96 -7.27 -4.53
C GLN A 53 -4.89 -6.31 -5.06
N THR A 54 -5.03 -5.00 -4.79
CA THR A 54 -4.01 -4.01 -5.18
C THR A 54 -2.67 -4.32 -4.53
N ALA A 55 -2.64 -4.56 -3.22
CA ALA A 55 -1.41 -4.90 -2.50
C ALA A 55 -0.74 -6.15 -3.08
N VAL A 56 -1.49 -7.22 -3.32
CA VAL A 56 -0.99 -8.44 -3.99
C VAL A 56 -0.47 -8.13 -5.39
N SER A 57 -1.19 -7.33 -6.19
CA SER A 57 -0.78 -7.02 -7.56
C SER A 57 0.58 -6.29 -7.64
N LYS A 58 0.87 -5.46 -6.64
CA LYS A 58 2.09 -4.64 -6.55
C LYS A 58 3.24 -5.34 -5.85
N LEU A 59 2.95 -6.12 -4.79
CA LEU A 59 3.97 -6.67 -3.88
C LEU A 59 4.25 -8.16 -4.09
N ALA A 60 3.36 -8.91 -4.76
CA ALA A 60 3.65 -10.33 -5.03
C ALA A 60 4.88 -10.47 -5.93
N GLY A 61 5.91 -11.15 -5.42
CA GLY A 61 7.20 -11.30 -6.07
C GLY A 61 8.10 -10.05 -5.99
N ALA A 62 7.69 -8.99 -5.29
CA ALA A 62 8.55 -7.85 -5.03
C ALA A 62 9.58 -8.19 -3.94
N ARG A 63 10.80 -7.69 -4.11
CA ARG A 63 11.90 -7.92 -3.18
C ARG A 63 12.27 -6.63 -2.47
N TYR A 64 12.29 -6.67 -1.15
CA TYR A 64 12.71 -5.54 -0.33
C TYR A 64 14.18 -5.19 -0.62
N VAL A 65 14.45 -3.88 -0.73
CA VAL A 65 15.81 -3.35 -0.95
C VAL A 65 16.29 -2.65 0.32
N ARG A 66 15.57 -1.61 0.76
CA ARG A 66 15.94 -0.81 1.93
C ARG A 66 14.78 0.07 2.40
N THR A 67 14.89 0.55 3.62
CA THR A 67 14.05 1.62 4.16
C THR A 67 14.67 2.97 3.79
N LEU A 68 13.84 3.95 3.44
CA LEU A 68 14.29 5.33 3.26
C LEU A 68 14.50 5.95 4.65
N THR A 69 15.60 6.67 4.82
CA THR A 69 15.95 7.34 6.08
C THR A 69 15.08 8.58 6.31
N HIS A 70 15.01 9.07 7.55
CA HIS A 70 14.31 10.34 7.86
C HIS A 70 14.86 11.53 7.06
N GLY A 71 16.16 11.53 6.72
CA GLY A 71 16.76 12.56 5.88
C GLY A 71 16.25 12.51 4.43
N GLU A 72 15.93 11.32 3.93
CA GLU A 72 15.36 11.13 2.58
C GLU A 72 13.85 11.42 2.55
N THR A 73 13.11 11.06 3.60
CA THR A 73 11.66 11.30 3.67
C THR A 73 11.31 12.74 4.04
N GLY A 74 12.20 13.42 4.78
CA GLY A 74 11.99 14.77 5.28
C GLY A 74 10.98 14.87 6.42
N ASP A 75 10.44 13.75 6.90
CA ASP A 75 9.48 13.67 8.01
C ASP A 75 9.64 12.32 8.73
N PRO A 76 9.79 12.30 10.07
CA PRO A 76 10.01 11.06 10.84
C PRO A 76 8.79 10.15 10.87
N ASP A 77 7.59 10.68 10.63
CA ASP A 77 6.36 9.91 10.60
C ASP A 77 6.09 9.30 9.21
N LEU A 78 6.81 9.75 8.18
CA LEU A 78 6.67 9.25 6.83
C LEU A 78 7.52 7.98 6.68
N LEU A 79 6.85 6.84 6.64
CA LEU A 79 7.44 5.53 6.43
C LEU A 79 7.51 5.26 4.93
N ALA A 80 8.71 4.98 4.41
CA ALA A 80 8.90 4.66 3.01
C ALA A 80 9.93 3.52 2.82
N TYR A 81 9.60 2.59 1.95
CA TYR A 81 10.37 1.39 1.68
C TYR A 81 10.59 1.23 0.19
N SER A 82 11.84 0.99 -0.22
CA SER A 82 12.20 0.68 -1.60
C SER A 82 12.14 -0.83 -1.84
N PHE A 83 11.54 -1.20 -2.96
CA PHE A 83 11.40 -2.54 -3.48
C PHE A 83 11.84 -2.57 -4.95
N VAL A 84 12.23 -3.76 -5.39
CA VAL A 84 12.25 -4.12 -6.81
C VAL A 84 11.05 -5.02 -7.06
N ASP A 85 10.18 -4.65 -8.00
CA ASP A 85 9.01 -5.46 -8.34
C ASP A 85 9.38 -6.72 -9.16
N ARG A 86 8.40 -7.58 -9.42
CA ARG A 86 8.59 -8.81 -10.21
C ARG A 86 9.10 -8.61 -11.64
N ASN A 87 9.03 -7.38 -12.17
CA ASN A 87 9.52 -7.00 -13.50
C ASN A 87 10.85 -6.24 -13.42
N ASN A 88 11.55 -6.30 -12.28
CA ASN A 88 12.78 -5.57 -12.00
C ASN A 88 12.65 -4.04 -12.03
N LYS A 89 11.45 -3.50 -11.80
CA LYS A 89 11.25 -2.05 -11.69
C LYS A 89 11.33 -1.59 -10.24
N GLU A 90 12.00 -0.46 -10.00
CA GLU A 90 12.02 0.17 -8.70
C GLU A 90 10.62 0.67 -8.32
N MET A 91 10.18 0.30 -7.11
CA MET A 91 8.91 0.73 -6.52
C MET A 91 9.17 1.22 -5.10
N ILE A 92 8.62 2.37 -4.76
CA ILE A 92 8.57 2.86 -3.37
C ILE A 92 7.17 2.64 -2.83
N VAL A 93 7.07 2.09 -1.62
CA VAL A 93 5.81 2.03 -0.86
C VAL A 93 5.92 3.00 0.30
N ALA A 94 5.00 3.95 0.39
CA ALA A 94 5.05 4.99 1.43
C ALA A 94 3.69 5.24 2.07
N TRP A 95 3.69 5.57 3.36
CA TRP A 95 2.52 6.05 4.11
C TRP A 95 2.96 6.88 5.31
N LEU A 96 2.03 7.69 5.83
CA LEU A 96 2.21 8.45 7.05
C LEU A 96 1.72 7.65 8.26
N GLY A 97 2.57 7.53 9.29
CA GLY A 97 2.20 7.00 10.59
C GLY A 97 1.90 8.11 11.61
N PRO A 98 1.28 7.80 12.77
CA PRO A 98 0.49 6.59 13.04
C PRO A 98 -0.79 6.49 12.18
N ILE A 99 -1.47 5.34 12.22
CA ILE A 99 -2.72 5.10 11.48
C ILE A 99 -3.83 6.05 11.97
N GLY A 100 -4.68 6.52 11.05
CA GLY A 100 -5.83 7.38 11.36
C GLY A 100 -5.58 8.88 11.16
N ARG A 101 -4.39 9.25 10.69
CA ARG A 101 -4.09 10.63 10.28
C ARG A 101 -4.86 11.05 9.04
N GLU A 102 -5.27 12.31 9.02
CA GLU A 102 -5.96 12.95 7.90
C GLU A 102 -5.05 13.93 7.14
N ASP A 103 -3.89 14.28 7.70
CA ASP A 103 -2.93 15.15 7.05
C ASP A 103 -2.06 14.41 6.01
N VAL A 104 -1.40 15.20 5.16
CA VAL A 104 -0.47 14.71 4.14
C VAL A 104 0.90 15.37 4.30
N LYS A 105 1.96 14.61 4.01
CA LYS A 105 3.35 15.09 4.01
C LYS A 105 3.99 14.92 2.64
N PRO A 106 4.84 15.86 2.21
CA PRO A 106 5.51 15.76 0.91
C PRO A 106 6.69 14.78 0.99
N LEU A 107 6.64 13.69 0.22
CA LEU A 107 7.81 12.87 -0.09
C LEU A 107 8.52 13.44 -1.32
N ARG A 108 9.79 13.82 -1.18
CA ARG A 108 10.60 14.36 -2.28
C ARG A 108 11.49 13.27 -2.87
N LEU A 109 11.40 13.05 -4.18
CA LEU A 109 12.16 12.02 -4.90
C LEU A 109 12.77 12.60 -6.17
N THR A 110 13.99 12.19 -6.51
CA THR A 110 14.61 12.59 -7.77
C THR A 110 14.00 11.81 -8.94
N GLY A 111 13.59 12.52 -10.01
CA GLY A 111 12.99 11.93 -11.21
C GLY A 111 12.24 12.94 -12.06
N VAL A 112 11.82 12.52 -13.26
CA VAL A 112 11.08 13.37 -14.22
C VAL A 112 9.57 13.25 -14.01
N SER A 113 9.09 12.02 -13.81
CA SER A 113 7.71 11.75 -13.44
C SER A 113 7.60 10.53 -12.53
N ALA A 114 6.50 10.42 -11.79
CA ALA A 114 6.16 9.23 -11.04
C ALA A 114 4.70 8.85 -11.26
N THR A 115 4.45 7.55 -11.39
CA THR A 115 3.10 6.99 -11.31
C THR A 115 2.84 6.60 -9.86
N VAL A 116 1.83 7.22 -9.26
CA VAL A 116 1.39 6.97 -7.88
C VAL A 116 0.06 6.23 -7.92
N THR A 117 0.02 5.02 -7.39
CA THR A 117 -1.18 4.19 -7.24
C THR A 117 -1.61 4.17 -5.78
N ASP A 118 -2.88 4.46 -5.50
CA ASP A 118 -3.46 4.34 -4.15
C ASP A 118 -3.78 2.89 -3.76
N ILE A 119 -4.34 2.68 -2.55
CA ILE A 119 -4.70 1.33 -2.10
C ILE A 119 -5.81 0.69 -2.94
N TYR A 120 -6.64 1.47 -3.61
CA TYR A 120 -7.75 0.96 -4.41
C TYR A 120 -7.39 0.75 -5.89
N GLY A 121 -6.13 1.01 -6.26
CA GLY A 121 -5.62 0.81 -7.61
C GLY A 121 -5.75 2.03 -8.52
N ALA A 122 -6.34 3.14 -8.03
CA ALA A 122 -6.42 4.36 -8.81
C ALA A 122 -5.03 4.97 -8.95
N SER A 123 -4.65 5.30 -10.18
CA SER A 123 -3.31 5.78 -10.50
C SER A 123 -3.35 7.20 -11.04
N ARG A 124 -2.36 8.00 -10.66
CA ARG A 124 -2.12 9.34 -11.21
C ARG A 124 -0.64 9.53 -11.49
N THR A 125 -0.34 10.34 -12.49
CA THR A 125 1.04 10.72 -12.82
C THR A 125 1.35 12.08 -12.21
N ILE A 126 2.48 12.19 -11.53
CA ILE A 126 3.05 13.43 -11.01
C ILE A 126 4.32 13.71 -11.80
N GLY A 127 4.42 14.87 -12.44
CA GLY A 127 5.61 15.31 -13.16
C GLY A 127 6.25 16.52 -12.49
N ASN A 128 7.55 16.72 -12.71
CA ASN A 128 8.21 17.99 -12.42
C ASN A 128 9.29 18.28 -13.46
N SER A 129 9.37 19.51 -13.96
CA SER A 129 10.43 20.02 -14.83
C SER A 129 11.78 20.15 -14.13
N ASN A 130 11.80 20.23 -12.80
CA ASN A 130 13.00 20.58 -12.03
C ASN A 130 13.75 19.34 -11.48
N GLY A 131 13.39 18.14 -11.93
CA GLY A 131 14.04 16.88 -11.54
C GLY A 131 13.76 16.40 -10.11
N ILE A 132 12.94 17.12 -9.33
CA ILE A 132 12.53 16.74 -7.96
C ILE A 132 11.01 16.59 -7.90
N LEU A 133 10.52 15.37 -7.82
CA LEU A 133 9.11 15.07 -7.61
C LEU A 133 8.71 15.37 -6.17
N THR A 134 7.59 16.05 -5.97
CA THR A 134 6.99 16.26 -4.64
C THR A 134 5.65 15.53 -4.59
N ILE A 135 5.61 14.41 -3.87
CA ILE A 135 4.46 13.50 -3.82
C ILE A 135 3.76 13.64 -2.47
N PRO A 136 2.48 14.03 -2.41
CA PRO A 136 1.75 14.08 -1.14
C PRO A 136 1.40 12.65 -0.68
N ILE A 137 1.85 12.29 0.52
CA ILE A 137 1.64 10.98 1.17
C ILE A 137 0.78 11.17 2.42
N GLY A 138 -0.32 10.41 2.51
CA GLY A 138 -1.20 10.37 3.68
C GLY A 138 -1.10 9.05 4.44
N ALA A 139 -2.05 8.78 5.34
CA ALA A 139 -2.04 7.58 6.18
C ALA A 139 -2.24 6.25 5.43
N GLN A 140 -2.78 6.30 4.21
CA GLN A 140 -2.96 5.13 3.37
C GLN A 140 -1.69 4.87 2.54
N PRO A 141 -1.24 3.60 2.41
CA PRO A 141 -0.13 3.23 1.55
C PRO A 141 -0.32 3.67 0.10
N ALA A 142 0.71 4.30 -0.46
CA ALA A 142 0.83 4.59 -1.88
C ALA A 142 1.97 3.75 -2.48
N TYR A 143 1.77 3.29 -3.72
CA TYR A 143 2.76 2.58 -4.52
C TYR A 143 3.28 3.53 -5.60
N ILE A 144 4.59 3.78 -5.63
CA ILE A 144 5.20 4.86 -6.41
C ILE A 144 6.25 4.24 -7.33
N TYR A 145 6.06 4.41 -8.63
CA TYR A 145 7.06 4.06 -9.65
C TYR A 145 7.63 5.35 -10.25
N ILE A 146 8.95 5.51 -10.19
CA ILE A 146 9.65 6.68 -10.74
C ILE A 146 10.04 6.38 -12.18
N ASN A 147 9.66 7.26 -13.10
CA ASN A 147 10.20 7.30 -14.45
C ASN A 147 11.35 8.32 -14.46
N ARG A 148 12.54 7.81 -14.76
CA ARG A 148 13.78 8.60 -14.85
C ARG A 148 14.05 9.01 -16.28
#